data_AF-A0A6A6Z3Q6-F1
#
_entry.id   AF-A0A6A6Z3Q6-F1
#
_cell.length_a   1.000
_cell.length_b   1.000
_cell.length_c   1.000
_cell.angle_alpha   90.00
_cell.angle_beta   90.00
_cell.angle_gamma   90.00
#
_symmetry.space_group_name_H-M   'P 1'
#
loop_
_entity.id
_entity.type
_entity.pdbx_description
1 polymer ?
#
loop_
_entity_poly.entity_id
_entity_poly.type
_entity_poly.pdbx_seq_one_letter_code
_entity_poly.pdbx_strand_id
1 'polypeptide(L)'
;MIVLSIVFCCLPAMIVIGASATENLSNAFTDAEKAQRKDDFKASSIHSHSDHIARLTLLRIGLKIREERGERGERGLDEFAREYFLRRSMLASVYQTMDQIHTLLINSDIIPPPGAEHDPELQDLYPNSSENSDKQALIKALVLAGLQENVAATQGKRDL
;
A
#
# COMPACT_ATOMS: atom_id res chain seq x y z
N MET A 1 -12.24 6.80 -1.75
CA MET A 1 -10.92 6.57 -1.11
C MET A 1 -9.79 7.34 -1.78
N ILE A 2 -9.41 7.06 -3.04
CA ILE A 2 -8.25 7.71 -3.69
C ILE A 2 -8.42 9.22 -3.87
N VAL A 3 -9.57 9.70 -4.35
CA VAL A 3 -9.81 11.16 -4.49
C VAL A 3 -9.70 11.89 -3.14
N LEU A 4 -10.34 11.36 -2.09
CA LEU A 4 -10.23 11.92 -0.74
C LEU A 4 -8.79 11.96 -0.24
N SER A 5 -7.97 10.98 -0.62
CA SER A 5 -6.57 10.92 -0.20
C SER A 5 -5.71 12.07 -0.72
N ILE A 6 -6.09 12.67 -1.85
CA ILE A 6 -5.44 13.87 -2.38
C ILE A 6 -5.74 15.05 -1.47
N VAL A 7 -7.02 15.25 -1.13
CA VAL A 7 -7.47 16.32 -0.22
C VAL A 7 -6.79 16.22 1.15
N PHE A 8 -6.57 15.00 1.64
CA PHE A 8 -5.92 14.78 2.94
C PHE A 8 -4.40 14.55 2.84
N CYS A 9 -3.76 14.77 1.69
CA CYS A 9 -2.32 14.60 1.48
C CYS A 9 -1.79 13.22 1.93
N CYS A 10 -2.51 12.15 1.58
CA CYS A 10 -2.24 10.76 1.95
C CYS A 10 -2.23 9.83 0.70
N LEU A 11 -2.00 10.41 -0.48
CA LEU A 11 -2.17 9.71 -1.75
C LEU A 11 -1.24 8.50 -1.93
N PRO A 12 0.08 8.59 -1.63
CA PRO A 12 0.99 7.44 -1.80
C PRO A 12 0.52 6.19 -1.05
N ALA A 13 0.05 6.35 0.20
CA ALA A 13 -0.47 5.23 0.98
C ALA A 13 -1.72 4.62 0.34
N MET A 14 -2.62 5.46 -0.18
CA MET A 14 -3.87 5.01 -0.79
C MET A 14 -3.70 4.37 -2.16
N ILE A 15 -2.68 4.77 -2.94
CA ILE A 15 -2.32 4.09 -4.19
C ILE A 15 -1.89 2.65 -3.89
N VAL A 16 -1.00 2.45 -2.90
CA VAL A 16 -0.54 1.11 -2.50
C VAL A 16 -1.69 0.24 -2.00
N ILE A 17 -2.54 0.78 -1.14
CA ILE A 17 -3.71 0.06 -0.61
C ILE A 17 -4.69 -0.27 -1.73
N GLY A 18 -5.00 0.69 -2.60
CA GLY A 18 -5.92 0.52 -3.72
C GLY A 18 -5.43 -0.53 -4.72
N ALA A 19 -4.16 -0.46 -5.12
CA ALA A 19 -3.55 -1.41 -6.06
C ALA A 19 -3.47 -2.83 -5.51
N SER A 20 -3.39 -2.98 -4.19
CA SER A 20 -3.32 -4.29 -3.55
C SER A 20 -4.65 -4.81 -3.03
N ALA A 21 -5.77 -4.09 -3.25
CA ALA A 21 -7.08 -4.46 -2.72
C ALA A 21 -7.67 -5.72 -3.38
N THR A 22 -7.46 -5.89 -4.69
CA THR A 22 -7.96 -7.04 -5.48
C THR A 22 -7.06 -8.25 -5.43
N GLU A 23 -5.90 -8.10 -4.79
CA GLU A 23 -4.76 -8.98 -4.92
C GLU A 23 -4.61 -9.81 -3.63
N ASN A 24 -4.80 -11.14 -3.76
CA ASN A 24 -4.76 -12.06 -2.62
C ASN A 24 -3.33 -12.50 -2.28
N LEU A 25 -2.65 -11.71 -1.42
CA LEU A 25 -1.21 -11.90 -1.11
C LEU A 25 -0.95 -13.20 -0.35
N SER A 26 -2.00 -13.83 0.15
CA SER A 26 -2.01 -15.03 1.00
C SER A 26 -2.35 -16.32 0.25
N ASN A 27 -2.97 -16.27 -0.94
CA ASN A 27 -3.38 -17.49 -1.69
C ASN A 27 -2.21 -18.18 -2.40
N ALA A 28 -1.00 -17.78 -2.04
CA ALA A 28 0.19 -18.09 -2.76
C ALA A 28 0.97 -19.30 -2.26
N PHE A 29 0.69 -19.70 -1.02
CA PHE A 29 1.58 -20.49 -0.18
C PHE A 29 0.95 -21.80 0.26
N THR A 30 1.81 -22.77 0.56
CA THR A 30 1.46 -24.00 1.27
C THR A 30 1.06 -23.69 2.72
N ASP A 31 0.39 -24.62 3.39
CA ASP A 31 -0.09 -24.40 4.76
C ASP A 31 1.05 -24.25 5.79
N ALA A 32 2.21 -24.85 5.51
CA ALA A 32 3.42 -24.67 6.33
C ALA A 32 3.97 -23.24 6.22
N GLU A 33 4.04 -22.69 5.01
CA GLU A 33 4.46 -21.32 4.76
C GLU A 33 3.47 -20.29 5.35
N LYS A 34 2.15 -20.58 5.32
CA LYS A 34 1.13 -19.75 5.98
C LYS A 34 1.30 -19.72 7.51
N ALA A 35 1.70 -20.83 8.13
CA ALA A 35 1.92 -20.91 9.57
C ALA A 35 3.10 -20.04 10.02
N GLN A 36 4.23 -20.11 9.31
CA GLN A 36 5.39 -19.24 9.55
C GLN A 36 5.02 -17.76 9.42
N ARG A 37 4.27 -17.42 8.36
CA ARG A 37 3.81 -16.06 8.11
C ARG A 37 2.89 -15.51 9.19
N LYS A 38 2.13 -16.37 9.88
CA LYS A 38 1.23 -15.94 10.96
C LYS A 38 2.01 -15.28 12.08
N ASP A 39 3.23 -15.73 12.36
CA ASP A 39 4.03 -15.20 13.46
C ASP A 39 4.81 -13.94 13.04
N ASP A 40 5.32 -13.88 11.81
CA ASP A 40 6.00 -12.69 11.27
C ASP A 40 5.01 -11.54 10.93
N PHE A 41 3.84 -11.87 10.38
CA PHE A 41 2.77 -10.91 10.13
C PHE A 41 2.09 -10.48 11.42
N LYS A 42 2.03 -11.35 12.44
CA LYS A 42 1.66 -10.90 13.79
C LYS A 42 2.65 -9.84 14.27
N ALA A 43 3.96 -10.03 14.20
CA ALA A 43 4.92 -9.02 14.67
C ALA A 43 4.68 -7.61 14.08
N SER A 44 4.29 -7.54 12.79
CA SER A 44 4.00 -6.30 12.07
C SER A 44 2.55 -5.79 12.22
N SER A 45 1.56 -6.67 12.33
CA SER A 45 0.14 -6.33 12.56
C SER A 45 -0.21 -6.08 14.03
N ILE A 46 0.58 -6.60 14.98
CA ILE A 46 0.35 -6.49 16.44
C ILE A 46 0.25 -5.03 16.89
N HIS A 47 0.95 -4.11 16.22
CA HIS A 47 0.94 -2.69 16.60
C HIS A 47 -0.22 -1.90 15.99
N SER A 48 -0.79 -2.35 14.87
CA SER A 48 -1.81 -1.57 14.12
C SER A 48 -3.20 -2.24 14.08
N HIS A 49 -3.30 -3.54 14.41
CA HIS A 49 -4.51 -4.35 14.26
C HIS A 49 -5.19 -4.17 12.89
N SER A 50 -4.40 -4.04 11.81
CA SER A 50 -4.92 -3.74 10.47
C SER A 50 -4.11 -4.42 9.37
N ASP A 51 -4.75 -5.31 8.63
CA ASP A 51 -4.14 -6.01 7.49
C ASP A 51 -3.75 -5.04 6.37
N HIS A 52 -4.55 -4.00 6.14
CA HIS A 52 -4.25 -2.94 5.18
C HIS A 52 -2.96 -2.19 5.54
N ILE A 53 -2.74 -1.89 6.82
CA ILE A 53 -1.53 -1.22 7.30
C ILE A 53 -0.32 -2.17 7.20
N ALA A 54 -0.47 -3.42 7.63
CA ALA A 54 0.61 -4.40 7.53
C ALA A 54 1.04 -4.62 6.07
N ARG A 55 0.07 -4.71 5.15
CA ARG A 55 0.30 -4.79 3.71
C ARG A 55 0.98 -3.54 3.16
N LEU A 56 0.52 -2.36 3.55
CA LEU A 56 1.14 -1.08 3.17
C LEU A 56 2.60 -1.02 3.61
N THR A 57 2.89 -1.40 4.86
CA THR A 57 4.26 -1.45 5.39
C THR A 57 5.14 -2.39 4.56
N LEU A 58 4.64 -3.59 4.28
CA LEU A 58 5.37 -4.57 3.48
C LEU A 58 5.67 -4.07 2.07
N LEU A 59 4.66 -3.55 1.37
CA LEU A 59 4.81 -3.06 0.00
C LEU A 59 5.72 -1.82 -0.08
N ARG A 60 5.75 -0.97 0.95
CA ARG A 60 6.71 0.15 1.03
C ARG A 60 8.16 -0.29 1.07
N ILE A 61 8.46 -1.41 1.74
CA ILE A 61 9.80 -2.00 1.73
C ILE A 61 10.14 -2.43 0.29
N GLY A 62 9.23 -3.14 -0.35
CA GLY A 62 9.39 -3.57 -1.74
C GLY A 62 9.57 -2.40 -2.74
N LEU A 63 8.88 -1.27 -2.53
CA LEU A 63 9.03 -0.08 -3.38
C LEU A 63 10.43 0.53 -3.27
N LYS A 64 11.00 0.62 -2.07
CA LYS A 64 12.38 1.11 -1.89
C LYS A 64 13.40 0.25 -2.62
N ILE A 65 13.17 -1.06 -2.67
CA ILE A 65 14.00 -2.00 -3.43
C ILE A 65 13.79 -1.80 -4.94
N ARG A 66 12.54 -1.59 -5.38
CA ARG A 66 12.19 -1.31 -6.78
C ARG A 66 12.85 -0.02 -7.30
N GLU A 67 13.05 0.98 -6.45
CA GLU A 67 13.75 2.22 -6.81
C GLU A 67 15.22 1.98 -7.20
N GLU A 68 15.82 0.87 -6.77
CA GLU A 68 17.12 0.44 -7.26
C GLU A 68 17.01 0.03 -8.74
N ARG A 69 17.74 0.71 -9.63
CA ARG A 69 17.63 0.47 -11.07
C ARG A 69 18.38 -0.80 -11.52
N GLY A 70 17.85 -1.45 -12.55
CA GLY A 70 18.50 -2.55 -13.27
C GLY A 70 18.54 -3.87 -12.50
N GLU A 71 19.54 -4.70 -12.79
CA GLU A 71 19.68 -6.06 -12.24
C GLU A 71 19.79 -6.10 -10.71
N ARG A 72 20.13 -4.98 -10.06
CA ARG A 72 20.20 -4.90 -8.60
C ARG A 72 18.81 -4.91 -7.98
N GLY A 73 17.92 -4.04 -8.46
CA GLY A 73 16.54 -3.97 -7.99
C GLY A 73 15.76 -5.25 -8.29
N GLU A 74 15.95 -5.84 -9.47
CA GLU A 74 15.30 -7.10 -9.82
C GLU A 74 15.71 -8.26 -8.89
N ARG A 75 17.01 -8.43 -8.63
CA ARG A 75 17.49 -9.42 -7.66
C ARG A 75 16.99 -9.13 -6.25
N GLY A 76 17.01 -7.86 -5.83
CA GLY A 76 16.50 -7.45 -4.53
C GLY A 76 15.01 -7.76 -4.37
N LEU A 77 14.20 -7.56 -5.42
CA LEU A 77 12.77 -7.88 -5.40
C LEU A 77 12.51 -9.39 -5.35
N ASP A 78 13.34 -10.20 -6.00
CA ASP A 78 13.25 -11.66 -5.91
C ASP A 78 13.63 -12.17 -4.51
N GLU A 79 14.70 -11.62 -3.93
CA GLU A 79 15.11 -11.92 -2.55
C GLU A 79 14.05 -11.50 -1.54
N PHE A 80 13.53 -10.28 -1.66
CA PHE A 80 12.42 -9.76 -0.86
C PHE A 80 11.17 -10.63 -1.00
N ALA A 81 10.82 -11.03 -2.22
CA ALA A 81 9.67 -11.89 -2.44
C ALA A 81 9.85 -13.25 -1.76
N ARG A 82 11.06 -13.81 -1.78
CA ARG A 82 11.37 -15.05 -1.07
C ARG A 82 11.34 -14.88 0.45
N GLU A 83 11.94 -13.83 0.98
CA GLU A 83 12.03 -13.54 2.42
C GLU A 83 10.65 -13.35 3.06
N TYR A 84 9.79 -12.57 2.41
CA TYR A 84 8.46 -12.24 2.95
C TYR A 84 7.35 -13.16 2.45
N PHE A 85 7.73 -14.26 1.79
CA PHE A 85 6.83 -15.21 1.15
C PHE A 85 5.79 -14.44 0.33
N LEU A 86 6.20 -13.87 -0.81
CA LEU A 86 5.36 -13.16 -1.75
C LEU A 86 5.51 -13.80 -3.13
N ARG A 87 4.42 -13.85 -3.90
CA ARG A 87 4.52 -14.22 -5.32
C ARG A 87 5.11 -13.05 -6.09
N ARG A 88 6.20 -13.30 -6.82
CA ARG A 88 6.85 -12.27 -7.66
C ARG A 88 5.90 -11.70 -8.71
N SER A 89 5.12 -12.55 -9.37
CA SER A 89 4.10 -12.14 -10.35
C SER A 89 3.04 -11.21 -9.76
N MET A 90 2.71 -11.44 -8.49
CA MET A 90 1.72 -10.65 -7.78
C MET A 90 2.26 -9.29 -7.37
N LEU A 91 3.50 -9.23 -6.88
CA LEU A 91 4.21 -7.97 -6.67
C LEU A 91 4.26 -7.14 -7.95
N ALA A 92 4.58 -7.78 -9.08
CA ALA A 92 4.58 -7.12 -10.39
C ALA A 92 3.19 -6.58 -10.76
N SER A 93 2.14 -7.37 -10.56
CA SER A 93 0.75 -6.97 -10.79
C SER A 93 0.37 -5.72 -9.96
N VAL A 94 0.63 -5.76 -8.64
CA VAL A 94 0.37 -4.63 -7.74
C VAL A 94 1.11 -3.37 -8.22
N TYR A 95 2.41 -3.47 -8.54
CA TYR A 95 3.18 -2.34 -9.03
C TYR A 95 2.66 -1.80 -10.36
N GLN A 96 2.28 -2.67 -11.29
CA GLN A 96 1.65 -2.26 -12.54
C GLN A 96 0.34 -1.50 -12.29
N THR A 97 -0.50 -1.99 -11.36
CA THR A 97 -1.74 -1.29 -11.00
C THR A 97 -1.46 0.05 -10.31
N MET A 98 -0.42 0.15 -9.48
CA MET A 98 -0.01 1.44 -8.91
C MET A 98 0.37 2.44 -10.00
N ASP A 99 1.19 2.02 -10.96
CA ASP A 99 1.62 2.87 -12.08
C ASP A 99 0.40 3.31 -12.90
N GLN A 100 -0.55 2.41 -13.16
CA GLN A 100 -1.82 2.72 -13.85
C GLN A 100 -2.66 3.75 -13.10
N ILE A 101 -2.85 3.59 -11.78
CA ILE A 101 -3.58 4.56 -10.96
C ILE A 101 -2.90 5.92 -11.05
N HIS A 102 -1.57 5.97 -10.93
CA HIS A 102 -0.81 7.21 -11.01
C HIS A 102 -0.95 7.89 -12.38
N THR A 103 -0.79 7.13 -13.47
CA THR A 103 -0.99 7.62 -14.84
C THR A 103 -2.39 8.17 -15.06
N LEU A 104 -3.43 7.49 -14.55
CA LEU A 104 -4.81 7.98 -14.65
C LEU A 104 -5.01 9.32 -13.93
N LEU A 105 -4.43 9.49 -12.74
CA LEU A 105 -4.53 10.74 -11.99
C LEU A 105 -3.79 11.89 -12.69
N ILE A 106 -2.62 11.64 -13.28
CA ILE A 106 -1.90 12.63 -14.09
C ILE A 106 -2.70 13.00 -15.33
N ASN A 107 -3.16 12.01 -16.11
CA ASN A 107 -3.88 12.25 -17.36
C ASN A 107 -5.23 12.94 -17.16
N SER A 108 -5.74 12.94 -15.93
CA SER A 108 -6.97 13.64 -15.55
C SER A 108 -6.70 15.02 -14.94
N ASP A 109 -5.45 15.49 -14.95
CA ASP A 109 -4.99 16.73 -14.33
C ASP A 109 -5.34 16.84 -12.82
N ILE A 110 -5.44 15.69 -12.14
CA ILE A 110 -5.75 15.64 -10.70
C ILE A 110 -4.46 15.79 -9.87
N ILE A 111 -3.35 15.24 -10.36
CA ILE A 111 -2.02 15.38 -9.77
C ILE A 111 -1.04 15.85 -10.84
N PRO A 112 0.05 16.54 -10.46
CA PRO A 112 0.99 17.05 -11.44
C PRO A 112 1.79 15.90 -12.08
N PRO A 113 2.27 16.05 -13.32
CA PRO A 113 3.19 15.10 -13.92
C PRO A 113 4.53 15.08 -13.16
N PRO A 114 5.31 13.98 -13.25
CA PRO A 114 6.60 13.89 -12.58
C PRO A 114 7.54 15.05 -12.97
N GLY A 115 8.18 15.69 -11.99
CA GLY A 115 9.10 16.81 -12.20
C GLY A 115 8.46 18.19 -12.18
N ALA A 116 7.13 18.29 -12.13
CA ALA A 116 6.44 19.56 -11.90
C ALA A 116 6.61 20.08 -10.46
N GLU A 117 7.07 19.25 -9.52
CA GLU A 117 7.49 19.70 -8.18
C GLU A 117 8.67 20.71 -8.20
N HIS A 118 9.37 20.85 -9.33
CA HIS A 118 10.42 21.85 -9.51
C HIS A 118 9.92 23.19 -10.05
N ASP A 119 8.65 23.27 -10.43
CA ASP A 119 8.00 24.51 -10.84
C ASP A 119 7.40 25.23 -9.62
N PRO A 120 7.92 26.40 -9.23
CA PRO A 120 7.41 27.17 -8.10
C PRO A 120 5.92 27.52 -8.24
N GLU A 121 5.44 27.74 -9.47
CA GLU A 121 4.03 28.10 -9.72
C GLU A 121 3.09 26.91 -9.52
N LEU A 122 3.59 25.68 -9.69
CA LEU A 122 2.81 24.45 -9.49
C LEU A 122 2.85 23.95 -8.04
N GLN A 123 3.84 24.36 -7.23
CA GLN A 123 3.90 23.96 -5.82
C GLN A 123 2.72 24.49 -5.00
N ASP A 124 2.26 25.71 -5.28
CA ASP A 124 1.09 26.31 -4.61
C ASP A 124 -0.22 25.63 -5.03
N LEU A 125 -0.28 25.09 -6.25
CA LEU A 125 -1.45 24.38 -6.79
C LEU A 125 -1.51 22.91 -6.35
N TYR A 126 -0.35 22.30 -6.09
CA TYR A 126 -0.22 20.90 -5.71
C TYR A 126 0.63 20.77 -4.44
N PRO A 127 0.07 21.12 -3.26
CA PRO A 127 0.76 20.95 -1.98
C PRO A 127 1.14 19.47 -1.79
N ASN A 128 2.23 19.24 -1.06
CA ASN A 128 2.86 17.92 -0.91
C ASN A 128 1.83 16.84 -0.56
N SER A 129 1.48 16.01 -1.55
CA SER A 129 0.43 14.99 -1.47
C SER A 129 0.75 13.82 -0.54
N SER A 130 1.92 13.86 0.12
CA SER A 130 2.44 12.79 0.96
C SER A 130 2.50 13.10 2.47
N GLU A 131 2.24 14.35 2.90
CA GLU A 131 2.43 14.81 4.29
C GLU A 131 1.81 13.89 5.35
N ASN A 132 0.62 13.34 5.07
CA ASN A 132 -0.10 12.48 5.99
C ASN A 132 -0.03 10.99 5.64
N SER A 133 0.88 10.58 4.75
CA SER A 133 0.99 9.19 4.29
C SER A 133 1.38 8.21 5.39
N ASP A 134 1.90 8.66 6.53
CA ASP A 134 2.26 7.81 7.67
C ASP A 134 1.24 7.88 8.82
N LYS A 135 0.20 8.70 8.70
CA LYS A 135 -0.83 8.87 9.73
C LYS A 135 -1.82 7.70 9.68
N GLN A 136 -1.53 6.63 10.43
CA GLN A 136 -2.35 5.40 10.42
C GLN A 136 -3.84 5.64 10.68
N ALA A 137 -4.20 6.57 11.58
CA ALA A 137 -5.61 6.89 11.85
C ALA A 137 -6.33 7.43 10.61
N LEU A 138 -5.68 8.33 9.86
CA LEU A 138 -6.20 8.86 8.60
C LEU A 138 -6.30 7.77 7.54
N ILE A 139 -5.26 6.95 7.40
CA ILE A 139 -5.22 5.82 6.46
C ILE A 139 -6.40 4.89 6.72
N LYS A 140 -6.64 4.52 7.99
CA LYS A 140 -7.77 3.68 8.40
C LYS A 140 -9.12 4.34 8.12
N ALA A 141 -9.26 5.64 8.39
CA ALA A 141 -10.49 6.38 8.09
C ALA A 141 -10.78 6.42 6.57
N LEU A 142 -9.76 6.63 5.73
CA LEU A 142 -9.89 6.63 4.28
C LEU A 142 -10.25 5.25 3.72
N VAL A 143 -9.67 4.19 4.29
CA VAL A 143 -10.05 2.80 3.98
C VAL A 143 -11.49 2.54 4.35
N LEU A 144 -11.93 2.94 5.54
CA LEU A 144 -13.32 2.81 5.98
C LEU A 144 -14.28 3.56 5.04
N ALA A 145 -13.92 4.76 4.58
CA ALA A 145 -14.70 5.52 3.61
C ALA A 145 -14.79 4.83 2.24
N GLY A 146 -13.82 3.97 1.88
CA GLY A 146 -13.90 3.13 0.68
C GLY A 146 -14.68 1.83 0.88
N LEU A 147 -14.89 1.40 2.12
CA LEU A 147 -15.49 0.12 2.52
C LEU A 147 -16.72 0.32 3.41
N GLN A 148 -17.49 1.38 3.16
CA GLN A 148 -18.47 1.97 4.09
C GLN A 148 -19.56 1.00 4.59
N GLU A 149 -19.77 -0.13 3.93
CA GLU A 149 -20.75 -1.16 4.31
C GLU A 149 -20.13 -2.48 4.79
N ASN A 150 -18.81 -2.64 4.67
CA ASN A 150 -18.08 -3.83 5.12
C ASN A 150 -17.62 -3.68 6.58
N VAL A 151 -18.57 -3.42 7.47
CA VAL A 151 -18.31 -3.19 8.90
C VAL A 151 -18.79 -4.37 9.72
N ALA A 152 -17.91 -4.93 10.55
CA ALA A 152 -18.23 -5.98 11.50
C ALA A 152 -17.95 -5.50 12.92
N ALA A 153 -18.81 -5.90 13.86
CA ALA A 153 -18.60 -5.67 15.29
C ALA A 153 -18.06 -6.96 15.93
N THR A 154 -16.93 -6.85 16.63
CA THR A 154 -16.46 -7.95 17.49
C THR A 154 -17.27 -7.95 18.78
N GLN A 155 -17.93 -9.07 19.09
CA GLN A 155 -18.42 -9.30 20.45
C GLN A 155 -17.24 -9.87 21.23
N GLY A 156 -16.79 -9.16 22.26
CA GLY A 156 -15.75 -9.66 23.16
C GLY A 156 -16.09 -11.07 23.63
N LYS A 157 -15.09 -11.96 23.69
CA LYS A 157 -15.30 -13.30 24.24
C LYS A 157 -15.96 -13.16 25.61
N ARG A 158 -17.20 -13.64 25.76
CA ARG A 158 -17.71 -14.01 27.07
C ARG A 158 -16.86 -15.18 27.51
N ASP A 159 -16.01 -14.96 28.50
CA ASP A 159 -15.34 -16.03 29.22
C ASP A 159 -16.43 -16.97 29.77
N LEU A 160 -16.57 -18.14 29.15
CA LEU A 160 -17.37 -19.27 29.61
C LEU A 160 -16.40 -20.39 29.98
#